data_AF-A0A542B2T3-F1
#
_entry.id   AF-A0A542B2T3-F1
#
_cell.length_a   1.000
_cell.length_b   1.000
_cell.length_c   1.000
_cell.angle_alpha   90.00
_cell.angle_beta   90.00
_cell.angle_gamma   90.00
#
_symmetry.space_group_name_H-M   'P 1'
#
loop_
_entity.id
_entity.type
_entity.pdbx_description
1 polymer ?
#
loop_
_entity_poly.entity_id
_entity_poly.type
_entity_poly.pdbx_seq_one_letter_code
_entity_poly.pdbx_strand_id
1 'polypeptide(L)'
;MTGEKDWQPIKSAPKDGRDIEIRTFDGFEMLARWERHGFEDEDGKSVGAWVATEEEKHPPCWTDGACWASNADEVQSDQPMMWRPTS
;
A
#
# COMPACT_ATOMS: atom_id res chain seq x y z
N MET A 1 25.67 3.09 -3.88
CA MET A 1 24.89 4.17 -3.23
C MET A 1 23.58 4.33 -4.01
N THR A 2 22.64 3.40 -3.85
CA THR A 2 21.39 3.39 -4.60
C THR A 2 20.28 4.01 -3.77
N GLY A 3 19.93 5.26 -4.11
CA GLY A 3 18.52 5.61 -4.31
C GLY A 3 17.65 6.09 -3.15
N GLU A 4 18.18 6.67 -2.06
CA GLU A 4 17.31 7.37 -1.09
C GLU A 4 16.59 8.59 -1.70
N LYS A 5 17.13 9.17 -2.79
CA LYS A 5 16.63 10.41 -3.40
C LYS A 5 15.31 10.28 -4.15
N ASP A 6 14.90 9.07 -4.54
CA ASP A 6 13.71 8.86 -5.38
C ASP A 6 12.45 8.56 -4.57
N TRP A 7 12.60 8.32 -3.27
CA TRP A 7 11.50 8.08 -2.35
C TRP A 7 10.78 9.39 -1.97
N GLN A 8 9.48 9.40 -2.17
CA GLN A 8 8.59 10.51 -1.84
C GLN A 8 7.57 10.07 -0.79
N PRO A 9 7.03 10.98 0.04
CA PRO A 9 5.98 10.63 0.99
C PRO A 9 4.77 9.99 0.31
N ILE A 10 4.20 8.91 0.86
CA ILE A 10 3.05 8.20 0.26
C ILE A 10 1.86 9.14 -0.03
N LYS A 11 1.70 10.21 0.75
CA LYS A 11 0.64 11.20 0.54
C LYS A 11 0.69 11.89 -0.83
N SER A 12 1.85 11.91 -1.49
CA SER A 12 2.01 12.43 -2.85
C SER A 12 1.91 11.35 -3.93
N ALA A 13 1.69 10.08 -3.55
CA ALA A 13 1.60 8.99 -4.48
C ALA A 13 0.36 9.14 -5.39
N PRO A 14 0.50 8.85 -6.69
CA PRO A 14 -0.62 8.87 -7.60
C PRO A 14 -1.59 7.74 -7.29
N LYS A 15 -2.88 8.08 -7.28
CA LYS A 15 -4.00 7.16 -7.03
C LYS A 15 -4.76 6.86 -8.31
N ASP A 16 -4.02 6.61 -9.39
CA ASP A 16 -4.50 6.46 -10.76
C ASP A 16 -4.49 5.00 -11.25
N GLY A 17 -4.18 4.05 -10.36
CA GLY A 17 -4.19 2.62 -10.68
C GLY A 17 -2.93 2.11 -11.38
N ARG A 18 -1.85 2.90 -11.41
CA ARG A 18 -0.54 2.40 -11.86
C ARG A 18 0.22 1.71 -10.73
N ASP A 19 1.17 0.84 -11.11
CA ASP A 19 2.08 0.23 -10.17
C ASP A 19 3.13 1.24 -9.71
N ILE A 20 3.41 1.22 -8.42
CA ILE A 20 4.47 2.00 -7.78
C ILE A 20 5.22 1.10 -6.80
N GLU A 21 6.46 1.41 -6.52
CA GLU A 21 7.12 0.82 -5.36
C GLU A 21 6.76 1.63 -4.12
N ILE A 22 6.39 0.93 -3.06
CA ILE A 22 6.11 1.52 -1.76
C ILE A 22 7.09 0.99 -0.72
N ARG A 23 7.30 1.79 0.33
CA ARG A 23 8.00 1.37 1.55
C ARG A 23 7.09 1.61 2.74
N THR A 24 6.87 0.59 3.54
CA THR A 24 6.02 0.64 4.73
C THR A 24 6.73 1.24 5.94
N PHE A 25 6.03 1.37 7.08
CA PHE A 25 6.57 1.92 8.32
C PHE A 25 7.69 1.02 8.88
N ASP A 26 7.52 -0.30 8.87
CA ASP A 26 8.55 -1.25 9.29
C ASP A 26 9.64 -1.49 8.22
N GLY A 27 9.57 -0.78 7.09
CA GLY A 27 10.60 -0.78 6.05
C GLY A 27 10.44 -1.87 5.00
N PHE A 28 9.28 -2.51 4.89
CA PHE A 28 8.99 -3.47 3.82
C PHE A 28 8.84 -2.74 2.49
N GLU A 29 9.57 -3.16 1.46
CA GLU A 29 9.51 -2.58 0.11
C GLU A 29 8.83 -3.56 -0.85
N MET A 30 7.82 -3.08 -1.60
CA MET A 30 7.09 -3.91 -2.58
C MET A 30 6.41 -3.09 -3.66
N LEU A 31 5.99 -3.76 -4.73
CA LEU A 31 5.11 -3.20 -5.73
C LEU A 31 3.66 -3.19 -5.23
N ALA A 32 3.01 -2.04 -5.36
CA ALA A 32 1.63 -1.87 -5.01
C ALA A 32 0.91 -0.96 -6.00
N ARG A 33 -0.42 -1.08 -6.04
CA ARG A 33 -1.33 -0.30 -6.88
C ARG A 33 -2.46 0.26 -6.01
N TRP A 34 -2.90 1.48 -6.33
CA TRP A 34 -4.10 2.04 -5.70
C TRP A 34 -5.35 1.50 -6.40
N GLU A 35 -6.13 0.70 -5.69
CA GLU A 35 -7.41 0.19 -6.18
C GLU A 35 -8.56 1.01 -5.58
N ARG A 36 -9.48 1.48 -6.43
CA ARG A 36 -10.62 2.35 -6.04
C ARG A 36 -11.92 1.60 -5.77
N HIS A 37 -11.96 0.32 -6.09
CA HIS A 37 -13.19 -0.48 -6.10
C HIS A 37 -12.97 -1.76 -5.30
N GLY A 38 -14.06 -2.32 -4.78
CA GLY A 38 -14.02 -3.58 -4.02
C GLY A 38 -13.64 -3.43 -2.55
N PHE A 39 -13.44 -2.20 -2.07
CA PHE A 39 -13.10 -1.90 -0.68
C PHE A 39 -14.15 -0.96 -0.08
N GLU A 40 -14.61 -1.27 1.12
CA GLU A 40 -15.60 -0.50 1.88
C GLU A 40 -15.07 -0.22 3.29
N ASP A 41 -15.39 0.94 3.85
CA ASP A 41 -15.11 1.25 5.26
C ASP A 41 -16.19 0.71 6.21
N GLU A 42 -16.06 0.97 7.51
CA GLU A 42 -17.01 0.53 8.54
C GLU A 42 -18.43 1.08 8.35
N ASP A 43 -18.58 2.20 7.63
CA ASP A 43 -19.88 2.78 7.27
C ASP A 43 -20.46 2.19 5.97
N GLY A 44 -19.77 1.25 5.33
CA GLY A 44 -20.12 0.69 4.02
C GLY A 44 -19.87 1.66 2.86
N LYS A 45 -19.03 2.67 3.04
CA LYS A 45 -18.67 3.59 1.95
C LYS A 45 -17.50 3.02 1.17
N SER A 46 -17.61 3.07 -0.16
CA SER A 46 -16.50 2.66 -1.01
C SER A 46 -15.28 3.54 -0.78
N VAL A 47 -14.17 2.90 -0.41
CA VAL A 47 -12.86 3.51 -0.22
C VAL A 47 -11.86 2.88 -1.17
N GLY A 48 -10.68 3.49 -1.31
CA GLY A 48 -9.57 2.88 -2.04
C GLY A 48 -8.49 2.39 -1.09
N ALA A 49 -7.74 1.38 -1.53
CA ALA A 49 -6.66 0.77 -0.76
C ALA A 49 -5.41 0.60 -1.63
N TRP A 50 -4.25 0.55 -0.97
CA TRP A 50 -3.03 0.08 -1.61
C TRP A 50 -3.04 -1.44 -1.60
N VAL A 51 -2.84 -2.05 -2.76
CA VAL A 51 -2.88 -3.50 -2.96
C VAL A 51 -1.54 -3.95 -3.55
N ALA A 52 -0.91 -4.93 -2.95
CA ALA A 52 0.30 -5.56 -3.47
C ALA A 52 0.00 -6.23 -4.80
N THR A 53 0.84 -5.97 -5.80
CA THR A 53 0.63 -6.46 -7.17
C THR A 53 1.32 -7.79 -7.43
N GLU A 54 2.17 -8.22 -6.50
CA GLU A 54 2.88 -9.49 -6.55
C GLU A 54 2.34 -10.41 -5.45
N GLU A 55 1.97 -11.65 -5.83
CA GLU A 55 1.46 -12.64 -4.89
C GLU A 55 2.48 -12.91 -3.77
N GLU A 56 2.00 -12.94 -2.52
CA GLU A 56 2.78 -13.21 -1.30
C GLU A 56 3.94 -12.26 -1.00
N LYS A 57 4.11 -11.17 -1.77
CA LYS A 57 5.13 -10.14 -1.51
C LYS A 57 4.50 -8.95 -0.80
N HIS A 58 3.92 -9.20 0.37
CA HIS A 58 3.38 -8.16 1.24
C HIS A 58 3.59 -8.49 2.72
N PRO A 59 3.50 -7.50 3.62
CA PRO A 59 3.50 -7.76 5.05
C PRO A 59 2.36 -8.71 5.43
N PRO A 60 2.56 -9.64 6.37
CA PRO A 60 1.51 -10.58 6.79
C PRO A 60 0.29 -9.88 7.44
N CYS A 61 0.44 -8.62 7.85
CA CYS A 61 -0.65 -7.79 8.39
C CYS A 61 -1.52 -7.14 7.30
N TRP A 62 -1.20 -7.32 6.02
CA TRP A 62 -2.06 -6.95 4.89
C TRP A 62 -2.94 -8.15 4.54
N THR A 63 -4.25 -7.94 4.51
CA THR A 63 -5.23 -9.00 4.21
C THR A 63 -5.52 -9.00 2.72
N ASP A 64 -5.44 -10.18 2.09
CA ASP A 64 -5.59 -10.36 0.63
C ASP A 64 -4.68 -9.41 -0.18
N GLY A 65 -3.49 -9.11 0.36
CA GLY A 65 -2.55 -8.17 -0.23
C GLY A 65 -3.01 -6.71 -0.20
N ALA A 66 -4.09 -6.35 0.51
CA ALA A 66 -4.55 -4.98 0.68
C ALA A 66 -4.17 -4.39 2.05
N CYS A 67 -3.77 -3.13 2.05
CA CYS A 67 -3.51 -2.37 3.27
C CYS A 67 -4.79 -1.74 3.83
N TRP A 68 -5.12 -2.08 5.07
CA TRP A 68 -6.26 -1.53 5.81
C TRP A 68 -5.81 -0.62 6.95
N ALA A 69 -6.74 0.11 7.58
CA ALA A 69 -6.43 0.82 8.83
C ALA A 69 -6.13 -0.19 9.96
N SER A 70 -6.93 -1.24 10.01
CA SER A 70 -6.75 -2.46 10.81
C SER A 70 -7.31 -3.63 10.00
N ASN A 71 -6.67 -4.79 10.08
CA ASN A 71 -7.18 -6.00 9.45
C ASN A 71 -8.34 -6.62 10.27
N ALA A 72 -8.88 -7.74 9.81
CA ALA A 72 -10.00 -8.45 10.46
C ALA A 72 -9.69 -8.94 11.88
N ASP A 73 -8.41 -9.02 12.25
CA ASP A 73 -7.94 -9.40 13.58
C ASP A 73 -7.65 -8.18 14.48
N GLU A 74 -8.14 -6.99 14.10
CA GLU A 74 -7.87 -5.69 14.75
C GLU A 74 -6.37 -5.31 14.79
N VAL A 75 -5.53 -5.98 14.01
CA VAL A 75 -4.11 -5.66 13.89
C VAL A 75 -3.94 -4.52 12.91
N GLN A 76 -3.30 -3.45 13.37
CA GLN A 76 -2.94 -2.33 12.52
C GLN A 76 -2.05 -2.81 11.36
N SER A 77 -2.45 -2.56 10.11
CA SER A 77 -1.60 -2.89 8.97
C SER A 77 -0.36 -1.98 8.97
N ASP A 78 0.76 -2.53 8.53
CA ASP A 78 2.00 -1.78 8.34
C ASP A 78 1.82 -0.81 7.16
N GLN A 79 1.58 0.46 7.49
CA GLN A 79 1.13 1.46 6.54
C GLN A 79 2.24 1.81 5.54
N PRO A 80 1.93 1.98 4.25
CA PRO A 80 2.83 2.61 3.31
C PRO A 80 3.23 4.01 3.83
N MET A 81 4.52 4.32 3.86
CA MET A 81 5.06 5.61 4.31
C MET A 81 5.70 6.39 3.16
N MET A 82 6.36 5.68 2.24
CA MET A 82 7.05 6.27 1.10
C MET A 82 6.67 5.55 -0.20
N TRP A 83 6.86 6.21 -1.33
CA TRP A 83 6.74 5.62 -2.66
C TRP A 83 7.82 6.11 -3.62
N ARG A 84 8.06 5.36 -4.69
CA ARG A 84 8.82 5.82 -5.86
C ARG A 84 8.22 5.26 -7.16
N PRO A 85 8.44 5.91 -8.32
CA PRO A 85 8.03 5.37 -9.60
C PRO A 85 8.75 4.04 -9.89
N THR A 86 8.03 3.09 -10.48
CA THR A 86 8.64 1.94 -11.16
C THR A 86 9.29 2.46 -12.45
N SER A 87 10.51 2.03 -12.74
CA SER A 87 11.23 2.39 -13.98
C SER A 87 10.63 1.75 -15.22
#